data_AF-A0A3D5WAC3-F1
#
_entry.id   AF-A0A3D5WAC3-F1
#
_cell.length_a   1.000
_cell.length_b   1.000
_cell.length_c   1.000
_cell.angle_alpha   90.00
_cell.angle_beta   90.00
_cell.angle_gamma   90.00
#
_symmetry.space_group_name_H-M   'P 1'
#
loop_
_entity.id
_entity.type
_entity.pdbx_description
1 polymer ?
#
loop_
_entity_poly.entity_id
_entity_poly.type
_entity_poly.pdbx_seq_one_letter_code
_entity_poly.pdbx_strand_id
1 'polypeptide(L)'
;MLTVKLRRGFAALLIGTFFSHTSLAVESKDPIILTLHDWTGQLINTELMGRILENMGYNVKYQQADYIAQFAGLESGDLHIAMEMWETTGKQAMEARLKTGDTVDLGETGMNAI
;
A
#
# COMPACT_ATOMS: atom_id res chain seq x y z
N MET A 1 -30.07 16.26 -67.78
CA MET A 1 -28.79 16.78 -67.22
C MET A 1 -29.11 17.70 -66.06
N LEU A 2 -28.87 17.29 -64.80
CA LEU A 2 -28.24 18.10 -63.73
C LEU A 2 -28.22 17.30 -62.41
N THR A 3 -27.09 16.62 -62.19
CA THR A 3 -26.36 16.44 -60.92
C THR A 3 -27.14 16.19 -59.61
N VAL A 4 -27.29 14.90 -59.29
CA VAL A 4 -27.32 14.39 -57.91
C VAL A 4 -25.90 14.44 -57.33
N LYS A 5 -25.64 15.26 -56.31
CA LYS A 5 -24.50 15.12 -55.37
C LYS A 5 -24.55 16.23 -54.31
N LEU A 6 -25.25 16.01 -53.20
CA LEU A 6 -24.94 16.69 -51.93
C LEU A 6 -25.49 15.93 -50.73
N ARG A 7 -24.88 14.78 -50.45
CA ARG A 7 -25.00 14.10 -49.16
C ARG A 7 -23.61 13.58 -48.82
N ARG A 8 -23.17 13.86 -47.58
CA ARG A 8 -21.92 13.46 -46.90
C ARG A 8 -20.93 14.62 -46.76
N GLY A 9 -20.89 15.23 -45.58
CA GLY A 9 -19.90 16.24 -45.26
C GLY A 9 -20.15 17.07 -43.99
N PHE A 10 -20.70 16.48 -42.93
CA PHE A 10 -20.51 17.00 -41.56
C PHE A 10 -19.92 15.81 -40.79
N ALA A 11 -18.62 15.59 -40.96
CA ALA A 11 -17.62 16.09 -40.03
C ALA A 11 -17.72 15.33 -38.70
N ALA A 12 -17.24 14.08 -38.77
CA ALA A 12 -16.83 13.30 -37.62
C ALA A 12 -15.73 14.09 -36.87
N LEU A 13 -16.11 14.77 -35.79
CA LEU A 13 -15.16 15.36 -34.84
C LEU A 13 -15.78 15.38 -33.43
N LEU A 14 -16.13 14.20 -32.93
CA LEU A 14 -16.44 13.95 -31.51
C LEU A 14 -15.82 12.62 -31.05
N ILE A 15 -14.61 12.29 -31.55
CA ILE A 15 -13.80 11.14 -31.07
C ILE A 15 -12.53 11.69 -30.42
N GLY A 16 -12.67 12.73 -29.61
CA GLY A 16 -11.57 13.32 -28.87
C GLY A 16 -12.01 13.57 -27.44
N THR A 17 -11.16 13.20 -26.50
CA THR A 17 -11.22 13.48 -25.06
C THR A 17 -12.31 12.76 -24.25
N PHE A 18 -12.34 11.43 -24.33
CA PHE A 18 -12.35 10.66 -23.08
C PHE A 18 -10.94 10.12 -22.89
N PHE A 19 -10.02 10.98 -22.43
CA PHE A 19 -8.93 10.49 -21.61
C PHE A 19 -9.61 9.97 -20.36
N SER A 20 -9.99 8.69 -20.39
CA SER A 20 -10.33 7.94 -19.19
C SER A 20 -9.17 8.18 -18.24
N HIS A 21 -9.40 8.98 -17.21
CA HIS A 21 -8.57 8.91 -16.03
C HIS A 21 -8.69 7.46 -15.60
N THR A 22 -7.66 6.66 -15.88
CA THR A 22 -7.41 5.45 -15.11
C THR A 22 -7.20 5.92 -13.69
N SER A 23 -8.30 6.08 -12.95
CA SER A 23 -8.27 6.06 -11.51
C SER A 23 -7.38 4.90 -11.14
N LEU A 24 -6.31 5.13 -10.37
CA LEU A 24 -5.58 4.07 -9.70
C LEU A 24 -6.61 3.42 -8.78
N ALA A 25 -7.29 2.40 -9.28
CA ALA A 25 -8.23 1.65 -8.50
C ALA A 25 -7.40 0.93 -7.42
N VAL A 26 -7.98 0.81 -6.24
CA VAL A 26 -7.36 0.01 -5.19
C VAL A 26 -7.51 -1.46 -5.59
N GLU A 27 -6.39 -2.17 -5.62
CA GLU A 27 -6.31 -3.50 -6.25
C GLU A 27 -6.99 -4.61 -5.45
N SER A 28 -7.18 -4.41 -4.14
CA SER A 28 -8.00 -5.28 -3.29
C SER A 28 -8.75 -4.48 -2.23
N LYS A 29 -9.96 -4.93 -1.90
CA LYS A 29 -10.74 -4.38 -0.78
C LYS A 29 -10.43 -5.05 0.55
N ASP A 30 -9.57 -6.07 0.56
CA ASP A 30 -9.11 -6.69 1.80
C ASP A 30 -8.27 -5.69 2.61
N PRO A 31 -8.39 -5.69 3.95
CA PRO A 31 -7.67 -4.73 4.77
C PRO A 31 -6.16 -5.00 4.79
N ILE A 32 -5.37 -3.94 4.75
CA ILE A 32 -3.95 -3.98 5.07
C ILE A 32 -3.81 -4.03 6.60
N ILE A 33 -3.22 -5.09 7.14
CA ILE A 33 -3.09 -5.31 8.58
C ILE A 33 -1.76 -4.73 9.07
N LEU A 34 -1.83 -3.61 9.78
CA LEU A 34 -0.69 -2.91 10.37
C LEU A 34 -0.48 -3.35 11.83
N THR A 35 0.76 -3.63 12.21
CA THR A 35 1.06 -4.01 13.60
C THR A 35 1.03 -2.82 14.55
N LEU A 36 0.45 -2.98 15.74
CA LEU A 36 0.58 -2.06 16.86
C LEU A 36 1.32 -2.73 18.02
N HIS A 37 2.17 -1.95 18.68
CA HIS A 37 2.91 -2.34 19.88
C HIS A 37 2.51 -1.43 21.06
N ASP A 38 3.26 -1.47 22.17
CA ASP A 38 2.89 -0.83 23.44
C ASP A 38 3.67 0.47 23.73
N TRP A 39 4.40 1.02 22.76
CA TRP A 39 5.09 2.31 22.90
C TRP A 39 4.61 3.38 21.92
N THR A 40 4.57 4.62 22.39
CA THR A 40 3.93 5.75 21.71
C THR A 40 4.54 6.07 20.34
N GLY A 41 5.87 5.98 20.19
CA GLY A 41 6.53 6.25 18.91
C GLY A 41 6.00 5.36 17.78
N GLN A 42 5.91 4.06 18.05
CA GLN A 42 5.40 3.09 17.08
C GLN A 42 3.92 3.29 16.77
N LEU A 43 3.11 3.60 17.78
CA LEU A 43 1.70 3.91 17.56
C LEU A 43 1.52 5.10 16.62
N ILE A 44 2.28 6.19 16.82
CA ILE A 44 2.22 7.38 15.97
C ILE A 44 2.65 7.07 14.54
N ASN A 45 3.78 6.38 14.37
CA ASN A 45 4.32 6.04 13.05
C ASN A 45 3.37 5.12 12.27
N THR A 46 2.77 4.13 12.94
CA THR A 46 1.83 3.21 12.32
C THR A 46 0.51 3.88 11.94
N GLU A 47 -0.07 4.70 12.82
CA GLU A 47 -1.30 5.45 12.53
C GLU A 47 -1.09 6.46 11.39
N LEU A 48 0.10 7.07 11.30
CA LEU A 48 0.43 7.95 10.18
C LEU A 48 0.45 7.17 8.86
N MET A 49 1.10 6.00 8.81
CA MET A 49 1.11 5.13 7.62
C MET A 49 -0.31 4.69 7.25
N GLY A 50 -1.10 4.26 8.23
CA GLY A 50 -2.48 3.85 7.98
C GLY A 50 -3.33 4.97 7.38
N ARG A 51 -3.22 6.20 7.89
CA ARG A 51 -3.90 7.37 7.30
C ARG A 51 -3.47 7.67 5.86
N ILE A 52 -2.19 7.45 5.54
CA ILE A 52 -1.70 7.60 4.16
C ILE A 52 -2.36 6.56 3.25
N LEU A 53 -2.40 5.29 3.67
CA LEU A 53 -3.03 4.21 2.93
C LEU A 53 -4.55 4.42 2.77
N GLU A 54 -5.23 4.88 3.81
CA GLU A 54 -6.65 5.24 3.77
C GLU A 54 -6.92 6.39 2.80
N ASN A 55 -6.07 7.43 2.80
CA ASN A 55 -6.16 8.53 1.84
C ASN A 55 -5.94 8.07 0.38
N MET A 56 -5.18 6.99 0.18
CA MET A 56 -5.03 6.32 -1.11
C MET A 56 -6.20 5.39 -1.46
N GLY A 57 -7.16 5.21 -0.55
CA GLY A 57 -8.39 4.43 -0.74
C GLY A 57 -8.34 2.98 -0.25
N TYR A 58 -7.25 2.55 0.39
CA TYR A 58 -7.12 1.21 0.96
C TYR A 58 -7.89 1.10 2.28
N ASN A 59 -8.37 -0.11 2.57
CA ASN A 59 -8.87 -0.44 3.89
C ASN A 59 -7.69 -0.79 4.80
N VAL A 60 -7.67 -0.29 6.03
CA VAL A 60 -6.60 -0.55 7.01
C VAL A 60 -7.20 -1.18 8.26
N LYS A 61 -6.49 -2.17 8.82
CA LYS A 61 -6.78 -2.74 10.13
C LYS A 61 -5.53 -2.64 10.98
N TYR A 62 -5.68 -2.10 12.18
CA TYR A 62 -4.62 -2.11 13.18
C TYR A 62 -4.76 -3.35 14.06
N GLN A 63 -3.65 -4.04 14.32
CA GLN A 63 -3.63 -5.26 15.11
C GLN A 63 -2.51 -5.20 16.15
N GLN A 64 -2.88 -5.21 17.43
CA GLN A 64 -1.90 -5.37 18.50
C GLN A 64 -1.16 -6.70 18.32
N ALA A 65 0.16 -6.65 18.35
CA ALA A 65 1.04 -7.81 18.24
C ALA A 65 2.11 -7.77 19.33
N ASP A 66 2.65 -8.94 19.68
CA ASP A 66 3.92 -9.01 20.42
C ASP A 66 5.07 -8.73 19.45
N TYR A 67 6.09 -8.00 19.93
CA TYR A 67 7.18 -7.52 19.09
C TYR A 67 7.99 -8.64 18.41
N ILE A 68 8.16 -9.80 19.05
CA ILE A 68 8.91 -10.92 18.46
C ILE A 68 7.97 -11.85 17.70
N ALA A 69 6.75 -12.08 18.21
CA ALA A 69 5.78 -12.91 17.52
C ALA A 69 5.33 -12.32 16.17
N GLN A 70 5.38 -10.99 16.01
CA GLN A 70 4.97 -10.33 14.75
C GLN A 70 5.72 -10.88 13.53
N PHE A 71 6.99 -11.29 13.68
CA PHE A 71 7.79 -11.75 12.54
C PHE A 71 7.19 -13.01 11.91
N ALA A 72 6.69 -13.94 12.72
CA ALA A 72 6.00 -15.12 12.22
C ALA A 72 4.66 -14.74 11.56
N GLY A 73 3.94 -13.75 12.11
CA GLY A 73 2.70 -13.25 11.52
C GLY A 73 2.91 -12.50 10.20
N LEU A 74 4.04 -11.80 10.04
CA LEU A 74 4.44 -11.16 8.78
C LEU A 74 4.80 -12.23 7.74
N GLU A 75 5.52 -13.27 8.14
CA GLU A 75 5.89 -14.41 7.28
C GLU A 75 4.68 -15.23 6.82
N SER A 76 3.68 -15.44 7.68
CA SER A 76 2.45 -16.15 7.33
C SER A 76 1.46 -15.31 6.51
N GLY A 77 1.61 -13.98 6.53
CA GLY A 77 0.66 -13.04 5.95
C GLY A 77 -0.55 -12.73 6.85
N ASP A 78 -0.55 -13.15 8.11
CA ASP A 78 -1.57 -12.75 9.10
C ASP A 78 -1.42 -11.27 9.51
N LEU A 79 -0.21 -10.73 9.36
CA LEU A 79 0.16 -9.32 9.50
C LEU A 79 0.82 -8.88 8.19
N HIS A 80 0.64 -7.62 7.77
CA HIS A 80 1.13 -7.17 6.46
C HIS A 80 2.29 -6.18 6.55
N ILE A 81 2.21 -5.18 7.45
CA ILE A 81 3.24 -4.14 7.56
C ILE A 81 3.49 -3.84 9.03
N ALA A 82 4.75 -3.66 9.37
CA ALA A 82 5.20 -3.24 10.68
C ALA A 82 6.19 -2.08 10.52
N MET A 83 5.88 -0.94 11.13
CA MET A 83 6.55 0.34 10.85
C MET A 83 7.86 0.56 11.62
N GLU A 84 8.09 -0.17 12.70
CA GLU A 84 9.30 0.00 13.51
C GLU A 84 9.99 -1.34 13.74
N MET A 85 11.09 -1.52 13.02
CA MET A 85 12.02 -2.65 13.18
C MET A 85 13.29 -2.16 13.86
N TRP A 86 13.46 -2.56 15.12
CA TRP A 86 14.64 -2.24 15.91
C TRP A 86 15.68 -3.35 15.78
N GLU A 87 16.83 -3.01 15.18
CA GLU A 87 17.94 -3.96 14.99
C GLU A 87 18.45 -4.54 16.31
N THR A 88 18.50 -3.72 17.36
CA THR A 88 18.97 -4.13 18.70
C THR A 88 18.19 -5.29 19.31
N THR A 89 16.92 -5.46 18.91
CA THR A 89 15.98 -6.37 19.55
C THR A 89 15.46 -7.43 18.58
N GLY A 90 15.19 -7.06 17.32
CA GLY A 90 14.50 -7.88 16.34
C GLY A 90 15.38 -8.45 15.22
N LYS A 91 16.65 -8.04 15.11
CA LYS A 91 17.51 -8.36 13.94
C LYS A 91 17.52 -9.84 13.58
N GLN A 92 17.78 -10.72 14.55
CA GLN A 92 17.86 -12.15 14.27
C GLN A 92 16.54 -12.73 13.77
N ALA A 93 15.41 -12.30 14.35
CA ALA A 93 14.09 -12.74 13.92
C ALA A 93 13.76 -12.22 12.52
N MET A 94 14.05 -10.95 12.25
CA MET A 94 13.87 -10.30 10.96
C MET A 94 14.70 -10.98 9.86
N GLU A 95 16.02 -11.12 10.06
CA GLU A 95 16.92 -11.76 9.09
C GLU A 95 16.51 -13.21 8.80
N ALA A 96 16.00 -13.95 9.78
CA ALA A 96 15.51 -15.31 9.56
C ALA A 96 14.30 -15.34 8.61
N ARG A 97 13.39 -14.37 8.70
CA ARG A 97 12.18 -14.28 7.88
C ARG A 97 12.45 -13.68 6.50
N LEU A 98 13.36 -12.72 6.41
CA LEU A 98 13.80 -12.19 5.11
C LEU A 98 14.46 -13.28 4.25
N LYS A 99 15.16 -14.23 4.88
CA LYS A 99 15.79 -15.37 4.18
C LYS A 99 14.78 -16.35 3.57
N THR A 100 13.52 -16.40 4.02
CA THR A 100 12.52 -17.27 3.42
C THR A 100 12.02 -16.72 2.07
N GLY A 101 12.08 -15.40 1.91
CA GLY A 101 11.56 -14.69 0.73
C GLY A 101 10.08 -14.33 0.81
N ASP A 102 9.39 -14.74 1.88
CA ASP A 102 7.97 -14.42 2.12
C ASP A 102 7.78 -13.04 2.77
N THR A 103 8.85 -12.46 3.29
CA THR A 103 8.88 -11.09 3.81
C THR A 103 9.94 -10.27 3.10
N VAL A 104 9.71 -8.96 3.04
CA VAL A 104 10.63 -7.99 2.42
C VAL A 104 10.90 -6.84 3.37
N ASP A 105 12.10 -6.30 3.30
CA ASP A 105 12.46 -5.05 3.95
C ASP A 105 12.07 -3.89 3.04
N LEU A 106 11.23 -2.98 3.54
CA LEU A 106 10.73 -1.80 2.83
C LEU A 106 11.61 -0.55 3.05
N GLY A 107 12.71 -0.70 3.79
CA GLY A 107 13.69 0.36 4.05
C GLY A 107 13.43 1.14 5.34
N GLU A 108 14.30 2.13 5.57
CA GLU A 108 14.31 2.93 6.78
C GLU A 108 13.17 3.98 6.79
N THR A 109 12.59 4.20 7.97
CA THR A 109 11.59 5.26 8.19
C THR A 109 12.21 6.65 8.37
N GLY A 110 13.54 6.75 8.42
CA GLY A 110 14.28 7.99 8.65
C GLY A 110 14.33 8.45 10.12
N MET A 111 13.88 7.60 11.05
CA MET A 111 13.99 7.88 12.49
C MET A 111 15.45 7.70 12.95
N ASN A 112 16.05 8.78 13.45
CA ASN A 112 17.36 8.73 14.10
C ASN A 112 17.17 8.62 15.61
N ALA A 113 17.25 7.40 16.12
CA ALA A 113 17.33 7.16 17.56
C ALA A 113 18.78 7.35 18.03
N ILE A 114 18.96 8.15 19.07
CA ILE A 114 20.27 8.45 19.69
C ILE A 114 20.76 7.33 20.60
#